data_AF-A0A3M6ZN52-F1
#
_entry.id   AF-A0A3M6ZN52-F1
#
_cell.length_a   1.000
_cell.length_b   1.000
_cell.length_c   1.000
_cell.angle_alpha   90.00
_cell.angle_beta   90.00
_cell.angle_gamma   90.00
#
_symmetry.space_group_name_H-M   'P 1'
#
loop_
_entity.id
_entity.type
_entity.pdbx_description
1 polymer ?
#
loop_
_entity_poly.entity_id
_entity_poly.type
_entity_poly.pdbx_seq_one_letter_code
_entity_poly.pdbx_strand_id
1 'polypeptide(L)'
;MEEKTAPSSLGAHEDARELVQLIQCTQCSRPFRVPVTLPCGNTLCRTCLPSPFEREHISYPDLPGRRQAILCPFRSCGAEHPLSDCNIDVVLTKLMSSIAEVIAKHASVSERTAAQSELDTIWDEGISLPEKVALQEAVRGRLVTTYLLAAEGKLSRDQDVGYLPPAVTSEEERALDVDVLSDLLEATHREVDCQLLNGLCSEAVSARAEAVALEETGGQSGLNVPLFVCTLGFPNQPTFLRIFEPRYRLMLRRCIEGSKEFGMLMYNRYLEPQGDLGPVHFYHYGIMLRIVHSQMLADGTSLIETRGIYRFRVKAHDVLDGYAVGSAERLEDVSLTEEERLEAIETSLPPVAEDDVAGRITRMSTQELLAVGQDFIRRMQARSANWLQQRVLDIHGLPPDDAAMFPYWFASVLPISDEEKYKLMGTTTVRQRLKITASWIRRIESQRW
;
A
#
# COMPACT_ATOMS: atom_id res chain seq x y z
N MET A 1 41.06 25.51 2.10
CA MET A 1 39.87 26.37 1.98
C MET A 1 39.59 26.46 0.50
N GLU A 2 38.96 25.42 -0.04
CA GLU A 2 38.60 25.37 -1.47
C GLU A 2 37.25 26.05 -1.61
N GLU A 3 37.27 27.18 -2.31
CA GLU A 3 36.12 28.00 -2.62
C GLU A 3 35.27 27.26 -3.67
N LYS A 4 34.15 26.66 -3.22
CA LYS A 4 33.14 26.11 -4.12
C LYS A 4 32.53 27.27 -4.91
N THR A 5 32.96 27.44 -6.16
CA THR A 5 32.31 28.31 -7.14
C THR A 5 30.84 27.92 -7.29
N ALA A 6 29.94 28.87 -7.02
CA ALA A 6 28.51 28.73 -7.28
C ALA A 6 28.28 28.49 -8.79
N PRO A 7 27.31 27.65 -9.20
CA PRO A 7 26.98 27.48 -10.61
C PRO A 7 26.40 28.79 -11.16
N SER A 8 27.04 29.34 -12.20
CA SER A 8 26.49 30.46 -12.98
C SER A 8 25.19 30.03 -13.65
N SER A 9 24.15 30.86 -13.56
CA SER A 9 22.88 30.61 -14.27
C SER A 9 23.11 30.64 -15.77
N LEU A 10 22.75 29.55 -16.47
CA LEU A 10 22.86 29.46 -17.92
C LEU A 10 21.91 30.45 -18.61
N GLY A 11 22.44 31.27 -19.50
CA GLY A 11 21.70 32.21 -20.33
C GLY A 11 21.02 31.52 -21.53
N ALA A 12 19.85 32.03 -21.93
CA ALA A 12 19.05 31.44 -23.00
C ALA A 12 19.77 31.43 -24.37
N HIS A 13 20.53 32.49 -24.67
CA HIS A 13 21.14 32.71 -25.98
C HIS A 13 22.64 32.39 -26.01
N GLU A 14 23.39 32.81 -24.98
CA GLU A 14 24.83 32.58 -24.86
C GLU A 14 25.14 31.09 -24.59
N ASP A 15 24.34 30.45 -23.73
CA ASP A 15 24.60 29.10 -23.23
C ASP A 15 23.63 28.08 -23.85
N ALA A 16 23.01 28.41 -24.99
CA ALA A 16 22.09 27.55 -25.73
C ALA A 16 22.65 26.14 -25.98
N ARG A 17 23.97 26.04 -26.17
CA ARG A 17 24.64 24.74 -26.34
C ARG A 17 24.61 23.92 -25.06
N GLU A 18 25.00 24.53 -23.94
CA GLU A 18 25.08 23.89 -22.63
C GLU A 18 23.70 23.42 -22.18
N LEU A 19 22.66 24.23 -22.41
CA LEU A 19 21.26 23.86 -22.17
C LEU A 19 20.85 22.60 -22.93
N VAL A 20 21.20 22.50 -24.22
CA VAL A 20 20.88 21.30 -25.03
C VAL A 20 21.73 20.09 -24.59
N GLN A 21 22.96 20.28 -24.12
CA GLN A 21 23.80 19.18 -23.61
C GLN A 21 23.18 18.47 -22.39
N LEU A 22 22.48 19.21 -21.52
CA LEU A 22 21.86 18.67 -20.31
C LEU A 22 20.82 17.58 -20.61
N ILE A 23 20.17 17.67 -21.78
CA ILE A 23 19.09 16.76 -22.18
C ILE A 23 19.53 15.73 -23.24
N GLN A 24 20.81 15.71 -23.62
CA GLN A 24 21.36 14.72 -24.55
C GLN A 24 21.83 13.45 -23.84
N CYS A 25 21.48 12.30 -24.42
CA CYS A 25 22.01 11.02 -24.00
C CYS A 25 23.49 10.88 -24.34
N THR A 26 24.31 10.39 -23.39
CA THR A 26 25.75 10.18 -23.58
C THR A 26 26.12 9.11 -24.62
N GLN A 27 25.17 8.24 -24.99
CA GLN A 27 25.42 7.14 -25.93
C GLN A 27 25.00 7.49 -27.36
N CYS A 28 23.76 7.94 -27.56
CA CYS A 28 23.28 8.29 -28.91
C CYS A 28 23.46 9.77 -29.28
N SER A 29 23.90 10.62 -28.36
CA SER A 29 24.01 12.08 -28.53
C SER A 29 22.69 12.80 -28.90
N ARG A 30 21.55 12.11 -28.90
CA ARG A 30 20.25 12.73 -29.15
C ARG A 30 19.59 13.13 -27.84
N PRO A 31 18.65 14.09 -27.86
CA PRO A 31 17.77 14.34 -26.73
C PRO A 31 17.14 13.03 -26.21
N PHE A 32 17.02 12.88 -24.90
CA PHE A 32 16.57 11.62 -24.29
C PHE A 32 15.24 11.12 -24.88
N ARG A 33 15.22 9.85 -25.31
CA ARG A 33 14.03 9.15 -25.80
C ARG A 33 13.80 7.89 -24.97
N VAL A 34 12.67 7.84 -24.27
CA VAL A 34 12.36 6.80 -23.27
C VAL A 34 13.57 6.61 -22.34
N PRO A 35 13.95 7.65 -21.57
CA PRO A 35 15.07 7.58 -20.65
C PRO A 35 14.89 6.47 -19.61
N VAL A 36 15.99 5.81 -19.28
CA VAL A 36 16.10 4.79 -18.23
C VAL A 36 17.16 5.27 -17.25
N THR A 37 16.76 5.43 -15.99
CA THR A 37 17.65 5.85 -14.91
C THR A 37 18.19 4.61 -14.20
N LEU A 38 19.52 4.49 -14.19
CA LEU A 38 20.23 3.37 -13.59
C LEU A 38 20.34 3.53 -12.06
N PRO A 39 20.55 2.45 -11.29
CA PRO A 39 20.77 2.53 -9.85
C PRO A 39 21.93 3.44 -9.42
N CYS A 40 22.91 3.68 -10.30
CA CYS A 40 24.00 4.63 -10.07
C CYS A 40 23.62 6.12 -10.25
N GLY A 41 22.37 6.41 -10.64
CA GLY A 41 21.87 7.76 -10.87
C GLY A 41 22.11 8.30 -12.28
N ASN A 42 22.83 7.58 -13.15
CA ASN A 42 23.02 7.99 -14.54
C ASN A 42 21.82 7.58 -15.42
N THR A 43 21.51 8.41 -16.41
CA THR A 43 20.36 8.19 -17.30
C THR A 43 20.80 8.06 -18.76
N LEU A 44 20.18 7.14 -19.49
CA LEU A 44 20.43 6.90 -20.92
C LEU A 44 19.13 6.47 -21.63
N CYS A 45 19.08 6.57 -22.96
CA CYS A 45 17.89 6.13 -23.72
C CYS A 45 17.70 4.62 -23.65
N ARG A 46 16.47 4.11 -23.57
CA ARG A 46 16.21 2.66 -23.54
C ARG A 46 16.92 1.87 -24.64
N THR A 47 17.03 2.43 -25.84
CA THR A 47 17.72 1.80 -26.99
C THR A 47 19.24 1.78 -26.86
N CYS A 48 19.80 2.54 -25.93
CA CYS A 48 21.24 2.61 -25.64
C CYS A 48 21.64 1.71 -24.48
N LEU A 49 20.69 0.96 -23.89
CA LEU A 49 21.01 -0.02 -22.85
C LEU A 49 21.87 -1.15 -23.45
N PRO A 50 22.98 -1.53 -22.79
CA PRO A 50 23.77 -2.69 -23.19
C PRO A 50 22.94 -3.98 -23.18
N SER A 51 23.41 -4.99 -23.93
CA SER A 51 22.75 -6.29 -23.96
C SER A 51 22.80 -6.94 -22.56
N PRO A 52 21.67 -7.45 -22.04
CA PRO A 52 21.64 -8.07 -20.73
C PRO A 52 22.30 -9.45 -20.75
N PHE A 53 22.92 -9.83 -19.64
CA PHE A 53 23.52 -11.15 -19.41
C PHE A 53 23.00 -11.78 -18.12
N GLU A 54 23.10 -13.10 -18.01
CA GLU A 54 22.68 -13.86 -16.83
C GLU A 54 23.76 -13.82 -15.74
N ARG A 55 23.35 -13.56 -14.50
CA ARG A 55 24.26 -13.39 -13.35
C ARG A 55 24.49 -14.73 -12.63
N GLU A 56 25.73 -15.02 -12.28
CA GLU A 56 26.09 -16.26 -11.56
C GLU A 56 25.91 -16.16 -10.02
N HIS A 57 25.86 -14.95 -9.46
CA HIS A 57 25.85 -14.73 -8.00
C HIS A 57 24.75 -13.73 -7.56
N ILE A 58 23.56 -14.23 -7.23
CA ILE A 58 22.43 -13.42 -6.74
C ILE A 58 22.41 -13.43 -5.21
N SER A 59 22.67 -12.26 -4.60
CA SER A 59 22.87 -12.18 -3.15
C SER A 59 21.59 -11.99 -2.31
N TYR A 60 20.41 -11.79 -2.94
CA TYR A 60 19.04 -11.64 -2.37
C TYR A 60 18.32 -10.33 -2.83
N PRO A 61 16.99 -10.33 -3.04
CA PRO A 61 16.11 -11.49 -3.23
C PRO A 61 16.24 -12.10 -4.64
N ASP A 62 16.18 -13.43 -4.74
CA ASP A 62 16.20 -14.16 -6.03
C ASP A 62 14.83 -14.14 -6.70
N LEU A 63 14.46 -12.97 -7.23
CA LEU A 63 13.30 -12.81 -8.09
C LEU A 63 13.72 -13.07 -9.55
N PRO A 64 12.85 -13.67 -10.40
CA PRO A 64 13.16 -13.96 -11.80
C PRO A 64 13.69 -12.75 -12.59
N GLY A 65 13.20 -11.54 -12.27
CA GLY A 65 13.64 -10.29 -12.91
C GLY A 65 15.05 -9.81 -12.54
N ARG A 66 15.65 -10.33 -11.46
CA ARG A 66 16.98 -9.93 -10.97
C ARG A 66 18.13 -10.83 -11.46
N ARG A 67 17.79 -11.87 -12.23
CA ARG A 67 18.76 -12.82 -12.83
C ARG A 67 19.50 -12.24 -14.02
N GLN A 68 18.95 -11.22 -14.65
CA GLN A 68 19.59 -10.49 -15.74
C GLN A 68 20.24 -9.20 -15.22
N ALA A 69 21.47 -8.93 -15.66
CA ALA A 69 22.17 -7.68 -15.42
C ALA A 69 22.64 -7.04 -16.71
N ILE A 70 22.93 -5.74 -16.62
CA ILE A 70 23.69 -4.99 -17.61
C ILE A 70 24.97 -4.47 -16.97
N LEU A 71 26.02 -4.32 -17.77
CA LEU A 71 27.22 -3.61 -17.35
C LEU A 71 27.00 -2.12 -17.60
N CYS A 72 27.19 -1.28 -16.58
CA CYS A 72 26.98 0.15 -16.70
C CYS A 72 27.95 0.77 -17.75
N PRO A 73 27.46 1.44 -18.80
CA PRO A 73 28.31 2.01 -19.85
C PRO A 73 29.06 3.28 -19.41
N PHE A 74 28.74 3.83 -18.24
CA PHE A 74 29.38 5.02 -17.70
C PHE A 74 30.69 4.66 -17.00
N ARG A 75 31.80 5.25 -17.46
CA ARG A 75 33.14 5.03 -16.89
C ARG A 75 33.25 5.40 -15.41
N SER A 76 32.40 6.31 -14.93
CA SER A 76 32.32 6.72 -13.52
C SER A 76 31.72 5.66 -12.61
N CYS A 77 30.97 4.69 -13.15
CA CYS A 77 30.34 3.63 -12.38
C CYS A 77 30.96 2.27 -12.68
N GLY A 78 30.93 1.82 -13.94
CA GLY A 78 31.48 0.53 -14.38
C GLY A 78 30.90 -0.73 -13.69
N ALA A 79 29.89 -0.57 -12.82
CA ALA A 79 29.32 -1.66 -12.04
C ALA A 79 28.23 -2.43 -12.80
N GLU A 80 27.90 -3.61 -12.29
CA GLU A 80 26.76 -4.40 -12.77
C GLU A 80 25.45 -3.90 -12.13
N HIS A 81 24.42 -3.71 -12.95
CA HIS A 81 23.09 -3.34 -12.50
C HIS A 81 22.06 -4.41 -12.85
N PRO A 82 21.21 -4.84 -11.92
CA PRO A 82 20.07 -5.69 -12.24
C PRO A 82 19.14 -5.00 -13.23
N LEU A 83 18.72 -5.71 -14.28
CA LEU A 83 17.86 -5.15 -15.31
C LEU A 83 16.50 -4.70 -14.74
N SER A 84 15.96 -5.42 -13.74
CA SER A 84 14.72 -5.04 -13.04
C SER A 84 14.77 -3.70 -12.32
N ASP A 85 15.98 -3.25 -11.95
CA ASP A 85 16.16 -2.01 -11.19
C ASP A 85 16.47 -0.82 -12.13
N CYS A 86 16.63 -1.09 -13.44
CA CYS A 86 16.82 -0.08 -14.47
C CYS A 86 15.45 0.38 -15.01
N ASN A 87 14.82 1.30 -14.29
CA ASN A 87 13.46 1.72 -14.57
C ASN A 87 13.39 2.88 -15.58
N ILE A 88 12.33 2.87 -16.40
CA ILE A 88 12.00 4.01 -17.27
C ILE A 88 11.71 5.21 -16.38
N ASP A 89 12.39 6.31 -16.66
CA ASP A 89 12.18 7.57 -15.96
C ASP A 89 10.94 8.27 -16.53
N VAL A 90 9.80 8.07 -15.87
CA VAL A 90 8.51 8.59 -16.32
C VAL A 90 8.51 10.11 -16.29
N VAL A 91 9.16 10.73 -15.29
CA VAL A 91 9.20 12.19 -15.18
C VAL A 91 10.05 12.77 -16.29
N LEU A 92 11.27 12.26 -16.50
CA LEU A 92 12.11 12.72 -17.61
C LEU A 92 11.46 12.44 -18.97
N THR A 93 10.73 11.34 -19.13
CA THR A 93 9.96 11.06 -20.36
C THR A 93 8.93 12.16 -20.65
N LYS A 94 8.18 12.60 -19.62
CA LYS A 94 7.21 13.69 -19.76
C LYS A 94 7.90 15.03 -20.02
N LEU A 95 8.97 15.34 -19.28
CA LEU A 95 9.77 16.55 -19.50
C LEU A 95 10.26 16.64 -20.95
N MET A 96 10.84 15.56 -21.48
CA MET A 96 11.31 15.52 -22.86
C MET A 96 10.17 15.72 -23.87
N SER A 97 8.96 15.25 -23.55
CA SER A 97 7.78 15.45 -24.40
C SER A 97 7.34 16.91 -24.39
N SER A 98 7.25 17.54 -23.21
CA SER A 98 6.92 18.98 -23.09
C SER A 98 7.96 19.86 -23.78
N ILE A 99 9.25 19.55 -23.63
CA ILE A 99 10.35 20.26 -24.31
C ILE A 99 10.19 20.18 -25.83
N ALA A 100 9.94 18.98 -26.37
CA ALA A 100 9.75 18.78 -27.80
C ALA A 100 8.53 19.54 -28.34
N GLU A 101 7.44 19.60 -27.58
CA GLU A 101 6.22 20.34 -27.95
C GLU A 101 6.45 21.86 -28.02
N VAL A 102 7.10 22.43 -27.00
CA VAL A 102 7.44 23.86 -26.97
C VAL A 102 8.38 24.22 -28.12
N ILE A 103 9.39 23.39 -28.39
CA ILE A 103 10.33 23.64 -29.48
C ILE A 103 9.63 23.54 -30.84
N ALA A 104 8.73 22.57 -31.03
CA ALA A 104 7.94 22.47 -32.26
C ALA A 104 7.04 23.70 -32.48
N LYS A 105 6.42 24.22 -31.41
CA LYS A 105 5.64 25.47 -31.44
C LYS A 105 6.50 26.63 -31.96
N HIS A 106 7.67 26.86 -31.37
CA HIS A 106 8.57 27.97 -31.77
C HIS A 106 9.23 27.76 -33.13
N ALA A 107 9.51 26.52 -33.52
CA ALA A 107 10.01 26.18 -34.86
C ALA A 107 8.98 26.50 -35.96
N SER A 108 7.68 26.27 -35.70
CA SER A 108 6.60 26.52 -36.66
C SER A 108 6.25 28.01 -36.84
N VAL A 109 6.46 28.84 -35.81
CA VAL A 109 6.21 30.29 -35.86
C VAL A 109 7.23 30.98 -36.77
N SER A 110 8.48 30.50 -36.79
CA SER A 110 9.57 31.06 -37.60
C SER A 110 9.54 30.67 -39.08
N GLU A 111 8.71 29.70 -39.50
CA GLU A 111 8.59 29.30 -40.92
C GLU A 111 7.89 30.33 -41.80
N ARG A 112 7.17 31.30 -41.22
CA ARG A 112 6.53 32.36 -42.01
C ARG A 112 7.50 33.44 -42.49
N THR A 113 8.78 33.39 -42.10
CA THR A 113 9.73 34.49 -42.31
C THR A 113 11.05 34.15 -43.01
N ALA A 114 11.31 32.94 -43.49
CA ALA A 114 12.59 32.63 -44.15
C ALA A 114 12.48 31.80 -45.44
N ALA A 115 12.97 32.40 -46.53
CA ALA A 115 13.37 31.72 -47.75
C ALA A 115 14.53 30.74 -47.47
N GLN A 116 14.65 29.75 -48.35
CA GLN A 116 15.60 28.63 -48.32
C GLN A 116 17.03 29.01 -47.92
N SER A 117 17.65 28.20 -47.06
CA SER A 117 19.10 28.16 -46.86
C SER A 117 19.57 26.71 -46.99
N GLU A 118 20.37 26.46 -48.02
CA GLU A 118 21.06 25.19 -48.28
C GLU A 118 22.28 25.07 -47.37
N LEU A 119 22.48 23.89 -46.79
CA LEU A 119 23.59 23.57 -45.90
C LEU A 119 24.80 23.14 -46.74
N ASP A 120 25.64 24.09 -47.17
CA ASP A 120 26.88 23.76 -47.89
C ASP A 120 27.94 23.22 -46.91
N THR A 121 28.32 21.96 -47.10
CA THR A 121 29.46 21.34 -46.44
C THR A 121 30.72 21.66 -47.24
N ILE A 122 31.54 22.59 -46.76
CA ILE A 122 32.86 22.85 -47.35
C ILE A 122 33.81 21.72 -46.93
N TRP A 123 34.17 20.88 -47.90
CA TRP A 123 35.32 19.97 -47.77
C TRP A 123 36.56 20.79 -48.13
N ASP A 124 37.48 20.95 -47.19
CA ASP A 124 38.85 21.35 -47.56
C ASP A 124 39.85 20.41 -46.89
N GLU A 125 40.75 19.88 -47.71
CA GLU A 125 41.74 18.88 -47.32
C GLU A 125 42.82 19.50 -46.43
N GLY A 126 42.99 18.94 -45.24
CA GLY A 126 44.26 18.99 -44.53
C GLY A 126 44.24 19.75 -43.20
N ILE A 127 44.67 19.01 -42.17
CA ILE A 127 45.06 19.42 -40.81
C ILE A 127 43.93 19.30 -39.76
N SER A 128 44.10 18.30 -38.89
CA SER A 128 43.26 17.92 -37.76
C SER A 128 43.29 18.91 -36.59
N LEU A 129 42.14 19.50 -36.29
CA LEU A 129 41.73 20.15 -35.03
C LEU A 129 40.23 19.81 -34.80
N PRO A 130 39.69 19.84 -33.56
CA PRO A 130 38.31 19.42 -33.31
C PRO A 130 37.34 20.31 -34.11
N GLU A 131 36.63 19.71 -35.06
CA GLU A 131 35.71 20.39 -35.97
C GLU A 131 34.56 21.05 -35.20
N LYS A 132 34.68 22.37 -34.98
CA LYS A 132 33.52 23.21 -34.62
C LYS A 132 32.57 23.21 -35.81
N VAL A 133 31.35 22.73 -35.61
CA VAL A 133 30.28 22.92 -36.61
C VAL A 133 29.93 24.40 -36.62
N ALA A 134 30.29 25.08 -37.70
CA ALA A 134 29.87 26.45 -37.95
C ALA A 134 28.42 26.41 -38.45
N LEU A 135 27.51 27.00 -37.69
CA LEU A 135 26.12 27.13 -38.12
C LEU A 135 25.97 28.47 -38.84
N GLN A 136 25.66 28.41 -40.14
CA GLN A 136 25.10 29.56 -40.85
C GLN A 136 23.69 29.83 -40.32
N GLU A 137 23.42 31.12 -40.14
CA GLU A 137 22.27 31.71 -39.44
C GLU A 137 20.96 31.01 -39.79
N ALA A 138 20.28 30.49 -38.78
CA ALA A 138 18.91 30.03 -38.89
C ALA A 138 18.00 31.10 -38.29
N VAL A 139 16.97 31.50 -39.04
CA VAL A 139 15.92 32.47 -38.67
C VAL A 139 15.10 32.07 -37.41
N ARG A 140 15.53 31.03 -36.68
CA ARG A 140 14.79 30.34 -35.61
C ARG A 140 15.44 30.50 -34.21
N GLY A 141 16.44 31.37 -34.04
CA GLY A 141 17.17 31.54 -32.77
C GLY A 141 18.19 30.42 -32.48
N ARG A 142 19.12 30.63 -31.54
CA ARG A 142 20.22 29.68 -31.27
C ARG A 142 19.73 28.41 -30.56
N LEU A 143 18.80 28.54 -29.63
CA LEU A 143 18.36 27.44 -28.77
C LEU A 143 17.56 26.39 -29.56
N VAL A 144 16.58 26.83 -30.35
CA VAL A 144 15.77 25.96 -31.21
C VAL A 144 16.64 25.28 -32.27
N THR A 145 17.51 26.04 -32.92
CA THR A 145 18.40 25.50 -33.97
C THR A 145 19.34 24.43 -33.41
N THR A 146 19.96 24.69 -32.25
CA THR A 146 20.86 23.74 -31.60
C THR A 146 20.13 22.47 -31.16
N TYR A 147 18.90 22.59 -30.65
CA TYR A 147 18.08 21.43 -30.30
C TYR A 147 17.73 20.58 -31.53
N LEU A 148 17.28 21.20 -32.63
CA LEU A 148 16.87 20.47 -33.83
C LEU A 148 18.04 19.66 -34.42
N LEU A 149 19.24 20.24 -34.46
CA LEU A 149 20.45 19.54 -34.89
C LEU A 149 20.79 18.33 -34.00
N ALA A 150 20.64 18.49 -32.68
CA ALA A 150 20.79 17.38 -31.74
C ALA A 150 19.72 16.30 -31.96
N ALA A 151 18.46 16.69 -32.23
CA ALA A 151 17.35 15.77 -32.48
C ALA A 151 17.53 14.96 -33.78
N GLU A 152 18.06 15.60 -34.83
CA GLU A 152 18.42 14.96 -36.10
C GLU A 152 19.67 14.05 -35.98
N GLY A 153 20.44 14.19 -34.90
CA GLY A 153 21.68 13.46 -34.68
C GLY A 153 22.87 14.04 -35.45
N LYS A 154 22.77 15.30 -35.89
CA LYS A 154 23.86 16.04 -36.56
C LYS A 154 24.81 16.71 -35.58
N LEU A 155 24.48 16.72 -34.28
CA LEU A 155 25.29 17.33 -33.23
C LEU A 155 25.61 16.32 -32.13
N SER A 156 26.90 16.00 -31.96
CA SER A 156 27.35 15.09 -30.89
C SER A 156 27.31 15.78 -29.52
N ARG A 157 27.08 15.04 -28.43
CA ARG A 157 26.95 15.63 -27.07
C ARG A 157 28.19 16.41 -26.65
N ASP A 158 29.38 15.89 -26.91
CA ASP A 158 30.64 16.50 -26.49
C ASP A 158 31.22 17.48 -27.54
N GLN A 159 30.45 17.75 -28.60
CA GLN A 159 30.84 18.69 -29.65
C GLN A 159 30.37 20.10 -29.33
N ASP A 160 31.28 21.07 -29.44
CA ASP A 160 31.00 22.49 -29.31
C ASP A 160 30.42 23.07 -30.60
N VAL A 161 29.57 24.08 -30.45
CA VAL A 161 28.94 24.80 -31.56
C VAL A 161 29.50 26.21 -31.62
N GLY A 162 30.00 26.59 -32.80
CA GLY A 162 30.43 27.95 -33.09
C GLY A 162 29.28 28.75 -33.69
N TYR A 163 28.75 29.72 -32.95
CA TYR A 163 27.78 30.67 -33.48
C TYR A 163 28.52 31.81 -34.18
N LEU A 164 28.27 32.01 -35.48
CA LEU A 164 28.84 33.13 -36.21
C LEU A 164 28.18 34.45 -35.75
N PRO A 165 28.95 35.56 -35.63
CA PRO A 165 28.40 36.85 -35.25
C PRO A 165 27.51 37.43 -36.37
N PRO A 166 26.33 38.01 -36.05
CA PRO A 166 25.32 38.33 -37.05
C PRO A 166 25.66 39.55 -37.91
N ALA A 167 25.19 39.54 -39.16
CA ALA A 167 25.32 40.68 -40.09
C ALA A 167 24.30 41.81 -39.79
N VAL A 168 23.08 41.51 -39.35
CA VAL A 168 22.04 42.46 -38.86
C VAL A 168 21.06 41.66 -37.96
N THR A 169 20.55 42.27 -36.87
CA THR A 169 19.55 41.76 -35.87
C THR A 169 19.99 40.73 -34.81
N SER A 170 20.86 41.11 -33.87
CA SER A 170 21.20 40.29 -32.68
C SER A 170 20.19 40.35 -31.52
N GLU A 171 19.32 41.35 -31.47
CA GLU A 171 18.43 41.61 -30.32
C GLU A 171 17.10 40.85 -30.43
N GLU A 172 16.55 40.70 -31.64
CA GLU A 172 15.32 39.94 -31.89
C GLU A 172 15.53 38.43 -31.68
N GLU A 173 16.68 37.89 -32.07
CA GLU A 173 17.04 36.48 -31.82
C GLU A 173 17.22 36.18 -30.32
N ARG A 174 17.85 37.10 -29.59
CA ARG A 174 17.98 37.01 -28.14
C ARG A 174 16.63 37.02 -27.45
N ALA A 175 15.72 37.90 -27.88
CA ALA A 175 14.36 37.93 -27.35
C ALA A 175 13.63 36.60 -27.62
N LEU A 176 13.75 36.05 -28.83
CA LEU A 176 13.16 34.76 -29.18
C LEU A 176 13.72 33.61 -28.32
N ASP A 177 15.03 33.53 -28.12
CA ASP A 177 15.64 32.48 -27.27
C ASP A 177 15.20 32.62 -25.80
N VAL A 178 15.07 33.85 -25.29
CA VAL A 178 14.53 34.12 -23.94
C VAL A 178 13.07 33.68 -23.81
N ASP A 179 12.24 33.98 -24.80
CA ASP A 179 10.83 33.56 -24.82
C ASP A 179 10.70 32.02 -24.88
N VAL A 180 11.54 31.36 -25.69
CA VAL A 180 11.59 29.89 -25.76
C VAL A 180 11.98 29.31 -24.40
N LEU A 181 13.02 29.84 -23.74
CA LEU A 181 13.46 29.34 -22.44
C LEU A 181 12.38 29.56 -21.36
N SER A 182 11.68 30.70 -21.38
CA SER A 182 10.58 30.98 -20.47
C SER A 182 9.42 29.99 -20.64
N ASP A 183 8.97 29.76 -21.88
CA ASP A 183 7.94 28.76 -22.20
C ASP A 183 8.35 27.35 -21.78
N LEU A 184 9.63 26.98 -21.96
CA LEU A 184 10.18 25.68 -21.53
C LEU A 184 10.12 25.53 -20.01
N LEU A 185 10.53 26.54 -19.24
CA LEU A 185 10.49 26.53 -17.78
C LEU A 185 9.05 26.42 -17.27
N GLU A 186 8.12 27.19 -17.83
CA GLU A 186 6.70 27.13 -17.46
C GLU A 186 6.08 25.76 -17.74
N ALA A 187 6.34 25.21 -18.94
CA ALA A 187 5.79 23.92 -19.35
C ALA A 187 6.36 22.73 -18.54
N THR A 188 7.58 22.86 -18.02
CA THR A 188 8.27 21.78 -17.28
C THR A 188 8.07 21.86 -15.77
N HIS A 189 7.77 23.05 -15.22
CA HIS A 189 7.61 23.30 -13.78
C HIS A 189 6.68 22.28 -13.10
N ARG A 190 5.50 22.00 -13.69
CA ARG A 190 4.50 21.11 -13.10
C ARG A 190 4.98 19.67 -12.91
N GLU A 191 5.91 19.22 -13.75
CA GLU A 191 6.43 17.85 -13.68
C GLU A 191 7.54 17.70 -12.64
N VAL A 192 8.15 18.82 -12.20
CA VAL A 192 9.25 18.83 -11.22
C VAL A 192 8.84 19.31 -9.82
N ASP A 193 7.63 19.83 -9.63
CA ASP A 193 7.15 20.34 -8.34
C ASP A 193 7.34 19.35 -7.18
N CYS A 194 6.92 18.09 -7.36
CA CYS A 194 7.08 17.07 -6.32
C CYS A 194 8.55 16.74 -6.05
N GLN A 195 9.40 16.76 -7.08
CA GLN A 195 10.84 16.50 -6.94
C GLN A 195 11.54 17.64 -6.23
N LEU A 196 11.18 18.89 -6.52
CA LEU A 196 11.67 20.09 -5.85
C LEU A 196 11.24 20.11 -4.39
N LEU A 197 9.99 19.80 -4.08
CA LEU A 197 9.52 19.69 -2.70
C LEU A 197 10.25 18.59 -1.93
N ASN A 198 10.46 17.41 -2.54
CA ASN A 198 11.21 16.33 -1.93
C ASN A 198 12.70 16.67 -1.73
N GLY A 199 13.30 17.43 -2.65
CA GLY A 199 14.72 17.82 -2.57
C GLY A 199 14.99 18.99 -1.62
N LEU A 200 14.15 20.04 -1.66
CA LEU A 200 14.34 21.29 -0.91
C LEU A 200 13.69 21.24 0.48
N CYS A 201 12.62 20.46 0.63
CA CYS A 201 11.78 20.42 1.82
C CYS A 201 11.54 18.98 2.31
N SER A 202 12.55 18.11 2.19
CA SER A 202 12.47 16.69 2.55
C SER A 202 11.90 16.47 3.96
N GLU A 203 12.37 17.24 4.94
CA GLU A 203 11.90 17.17 6.33
C GLU A 203 10.43 17.59 6.46
N ALA A 204 10.00 18.65 5.77
CA ALA A 204 8.61 19.11 5.83
C ALA A 204 7.64 18.14 5.14
N VAL A 205 8.07 17.51 4.03
CA VAL A 205 7.30 16.47 3.35
C VAL A 205 7.19 15.22 4.23
N SER A 206 8.28 14.79 4.88
CA SER A 206 8.27 13.66 5.82
C SER A 206 7.38 13.96 7.02
N ALA A 207 7.52 15.14 7.64
CA ALA A 207 6.69 15.57 8.76
C ALA A 207 5.20 15.65 8.37
N ARG A 208 4.88 16.07 7.15
CA ARG A 208 3.50 16.06 6.65
C ARG A 208 2.98 14.65 6.42
N ALA A 209 3.80 13.74 5.89
CA ALA A 209 3.44 12.33 5.72
C ALA A 209 3.20 11.65 7.08
N GLU A 210 4.04 11.91 8.07
CA GLU A 210 3.87 11.44 9.45
C GLU A 210 2.61 12.02 10.10
N ALA A 211 2.35 13.32 9.92
CA ALA A 211 1.14 13.96 10.41
C ALA A 211 -0.13 13.36 9.80
N VAL A 212 -0.12 13.06 8.50
CA VAL A 212 -1.25 12.38 7.83
C VAL A 212 -1.41 10.96 8.38
N ALA A 213 -0.33 10.21 8.58
CA ALA A 213 -0.40 8.88 9.18
C ALA A 213 -0.94 8.92 10.64
N LEU A 214 -0.60 9.96 11.40
CA LEU A 214 -1.10 10.21 12.76
C LEU A 214 -2.59 10.63 12.78
N GLU A 215 -3.03 11.42 11.80
CA GLU A 215 -4.43 11.79 11.60
C GLU A 215 -5.27 10.56 11.18
N GLU A 216 -4.74 9.71 10.30
CA GLU A 216 -5.39 8.47 9.84
C GLU A 216 -5.47 7.39 10.91
N THR A 217 -4.54 7.38 11.87
CA THR A 217 -4.52 6.45 13.01
C THR A 217 -5.35 6.91 14.22
N GLY A 218 -6.00 8.07 14.13
CA GLY A 218 -6.93 8.54 15.15
C GLY A 218 -6.29 9.29 16.31
N GLY A 219 -5.30 10.15 16.05
CA GLY A 219 -4.79 11.11 17.03
C GLY A 219 -4.17 10.51 18.30
N GLN A 220 -3.63 11.37 19.17
CA GLN A 220 -2.89 11.00 20.38
C GLN A 220 -3.73 10.28 21.47
N SER A 221 -5.01 9.98 21.20
CA SER A 221 -5.99 9.48 22.18
C SER A 221 -5.94 7.96 22.42
N GLY A 222 -5.12 7.20 21.67
CA GLY A 222 -5.02 5.74 21.80
C GLY A 222 -6.31 4.98 21.40
N LEU A 223 -7.24 5.65 20.71
CA LEU A 223 -8.50 5.11 20.20
C LEU A 223 -8.33 4.61 18.76
N ASN A 224 -7.40 3.69 18.55
CA ASN A 224 -6.90 3.36 17.21
C ASN A 224 -7.65 2.19 16.55
N VAL A 225 -8.58 1.56 17.27
CA VAL A 225 -9.30 0.39 16.75
C VAL A 225 -10.61 0.82 16.11
N PRO A 226 -10.80 0.65 14.79
CA PRO A 226 -12.10 0.83 14.16
C PRO A 226 -13.08 -0.23 14.64
N LEU A 227 -14.28 0.19 15.07
CA LEU A 227 -15.33 -0.66 15.63
C LEU A 227 -16.52 -0.74 14.67
N PHE A 228 -16.78 -1.95 14.18
CA PHE A 228 -17.93 -2.31 13.37
C PHE A 228 -19.00 -2.94 14.26
N VAL A 229 -20.09 -2.20 14.50
CA VAL A 229 -21.19 -2.65 15.35
C VAL A 229 -22.25 -3.31 14.47
N CYS A 230 -22.36 -4.63 14.55
CA CYS A 230 -23.30 -5.38 13.71
C CYS A 230 -23.75 -6.67 14.38
N THR A 231 -22.86 -7.65 14.50
CA THR A 231 -23.19 -9.01 14.93
C THR A 231 -22.10 -9.59 15.83
N LEU A 232 -22.39 -10.74 16.42
CA LEU A 232 -21.45 -11.49 17.22
C LEU A 232 -20.52 -12.32 16.32
N GLY A 233 -19.25 -12.40 16.68
CA GLY A 233 -18.29 -13.29 16.04
C GLY A 233 -17.37 -13.94 17.05
N PHE A 234 -16.63 -14.96 16.61
CA PHE A 234 -15.85 -15.82 17.49
C PHE A 234 -14.41 -16.04 16.99
N PRO A 235 -13.47 -16.35 17.90
CA PRO A 235 -12.09 -16.67 17.52
C PRO A 235 -12.03 -17.83 16.52
N ASN A 236 -11.18 -17.67 15.51
CA ASN A 236 -10.93 -18.62 14.44
C ASN A 236 -12.15 -18.99 13.58
N GLN A 237 -13.29 -18.31 13.76
CA GLN A 237 -14.50 -18.53 12.98
C GLN A 237 -14.55 -17.52 11.83
N PRO A 238 -14.97 -17.96 10.63
CA PRO A 238 -15.14 -17.05 9.50
C PRO A 238 -16.42 -16.23 9.66
N THR A 239 -16.34 -14.97 9.24
CA THR A 239 -17.49 -14.06 9.18
C THR A 239 -17.53 -13.39 7.81
N PHE A 240 -18.65 -13.58 7.11
CA PHE A 240 -18.91 -13.00 5.79
C PHE A 240 -19.83 -11.81 5.93
N LEU A 241 -19.41 -10.65 5.41
CA LEU A 241 -20.14 -9.39 5.59
C LEU A 241 -20.34 -8.72 4.24
N ARG A 242 -21.54 -8.16 4.07
CA ARG A 242 -21.87 -7.22 2.98
C ARG A 242 -21.91 -5.81 3.55
N ILE A 243 -20.88 -5.03 3.26
CA ILE A 243 -20.75 -3.64 3.73
C ILE A 243 -21.25 -2.70 2.64
N PHE A 244 -22.39 -2.06 2.88
CA PHE A 244 -22.99 -1.09 1.97
C PHE A 244 -23.04 0.33 2.55
N GLU A 245 -23.03 0.47 3.89
CA GLU A 245 -23.10 1.78 4.56
C GLU A 245 -21.84 2.64 4.26
N PRO A 246 -22.01 3.91 3.81
CA PRO A 246 -20.89 4.78 3.44
C PRO A 246 -19.79 4.93 4.50
N ARG A 247 -20.16 5.09 5.78
CA ARG A 247 -19.21 5.19 6.90
C ARG A 247 -18.29 3.97 7.03
N TYR A 248 -18.85 2.78 6.86
CA TYR A 248 -18.10 1.53 6.99
C TYR A 248 -17.34 1.18 5.71
N ARG A 249 -17.75 1.70 4.54
CA ARG A 249 -16.95 1.62 3.31
C ARG A 249 -15.64 2.39 3.46
N LEU A 250 -15.68 3.58 4.06
CA LEU A 250 -14.48 4.36 4.39
C LEU A 250 -13.60 3.63 5.41
N MET A 251 -14.21 3.17 6.51
CA MET A 251 -13.52 2.36 7.54
C MET A 251 -12.80 1.16 6.91
N LEU A 252 -13.49 0.41 6.04
CA LEU A 252 -12.94 -0.77 5.39
C LEU A 252 -11.77 -0.42 4.47
N ARG A 253 -11.87 0.67 3.70
CA ARG A 253 -10.75 1.14 2.84
C ARG A 253 -9.49 1.40 3.67
N ARG A 254 -9.64 2.15 4.78
CA ARG A 254 -8.54 2.42 5.73
C ARG A 254 -7.97 1.13 6.31
N CYS A 255 -8.82 0.17 6.67
CA CYS A 255 -8.36 -1.12 7.16
C CYS A 255 -7.55 -1.88 6.10
N ILE A 256 -8.00 -1.90 4.84
CA ILE A 256 -7.32 -2.62 3.74
C ILE A 256 -5.95 -2.03 3.44
N GLU A 257 -5.82 -0.70 3.48
CA GLU A 257 -4.57 0.04 3.27
C GLU A 257 -3.62 -0.08 4.47
N GLY A 258 -4.17 -0.26 5.68
CA GLY A 258 -3.42 -0.42 6.93
C GLY A 258 -3.30 -1.88 7.42
N SER A 259 -3.75 -2.13 8.65
CA SER A 259 -3.55 -3.40 9.39
C SER A 259 -4.35 -4.59 8.85
N LYS A 260 -5.37 -4.35 8.02
CA LYS A 260 -6.41 -5.30 7.61
C LYS A 260 -7.22 -5.86 8.78
N GLU A 261 -7.28 -5.13 9.87
CA GLU A 261 -7.93 -5.55 11.11
C GLU A 261 -8.94 -4.51 11.59
N PHE A 262 -10.06 -4.98 12.13
CA PHE A 262 -11.07 -4.15 12.79
C PHE A 262 -11.81 -4.93 13.87
N GLY A 263 -12.32 -4.22 14.87
CA GLY A 263 -13.12 -4.82 15.94
C GLY A 263 -14.57 -5.00 15.53
N MET A 264 -15.12 -6.20 15.69
CA MET A 264 -16.54 -6.47 15.53
C MET A 264 -17.23 -6.54 16.89
N LEU A 265 -18.34 -5.83 17.04
CA LEU A 265 -19.15 -5.79 18.25
C LEU A 265 -20.61 -6.12 17.95
N MET A 266 -21.25 -6.84 18.87
CA MET A 266 -22.69 -7.09 18.81
C MET A 266 -23.46 -5.81 19.13
N TYR A 267 -24.52 -5.52 18.36
CA TYR A 267 -25.38 -4.37 18.59
C TYR A 267 -26.17 -4.52 19.91
N ASN A 268 -26.08 -3.50 20.78
CA ASN A 268 -26.80 -3.46 22.04
C ASN A 268 -28.15 -2.75 21.84
N ARG A 269 -29.15 -3.53 21.42
CA ARG A 269 -30.48 -3.03 21.08
C ARG A 269 -31.19 -2.34 22.24
N TYR A 270 -30.97 -2.82 23.46
CA TYR A 270 -31.66 -2.37 24.66
C TYR A 270 -30.88 -1.33 25.46
N LEU A 271 -29.70 -0.90 24.96
CA LEU A 271 -28.81 0.05 25.63
C LEU A 271 -28.49 -0.36 27.08
N GLU A 272 -28.34 -1.66 27.30
CA GLU A 272 -27.95 -2.19 28.61
C GLU A 272 -26.62 -1.59 29.04
N PRO A 273 -26.46 -1.15 30.31
CA PRO A 273 -25.21 -0.60 30.80
C PRO A 273 -24.03 -1.57 30.65
N GLN A 274 -22.94 -1.09 30.03
CA GLN A 274 -21.75 -1.89 29.71
C GLN A 274 -20.59 -1.61 30.67
N GLY A 275 -20.81 -1.78 31.97
CA GLY A 275 -19.81 -1.44 33.00
C GLY A 275 -19.51 0.07 32.98
N ASP A 276 -18.22 0.43 32.99
CA ASP A 276 -17.78 1.83 33.05
C ASP A 276 -18.14 2.65 31.80
N LEU A 277 -18.46 1.98 30.67
CA LEU A 277 -18.92 2.65 29.45
C LEU A 277 -20.36 3.18 29.55
N GLY A 278 -21.13 2.73 30.56
CA GLY A 278 -22.54 3.09 30.68
C GLY A 278 -23.40 2.55 29.52
N PRO A 279 -24.56 3.17 29.23
CA PRO A 279 -25.45 2.75 28.16
C PRO A 279 -24.88 3.16 26.78
N VAL A 280 -24.34 2.18 26.06
CA VAL A 280 -23.79 2.35 24.70
C VAL A 280 -24.47 1.41 23.73
N HIS A 281 -24.47 1.76 22.44
CA HIS A 281 -25.18 1.03 21.37
C HIS A 281 -24.51 -0.28 20.93
N PHE A 282 -23.47 -0.72 21.64
CA PHE A 282 -22.78 -1.98 21.41
C PHE A 282 -22.48 -2.69 22.74
N TYR A 283 -22.30 -3.99 22.70
CA TYR A 283 -21.79 -4.77 23.83
C TYR A 283 -20.27 -4.61 23.95
N HIS A 284 -19.72 -4.51 25.17
CA HIS A 284 -18.30 -4.14 25.34
C HIS A 284 -17.27 -5.23 25.01
N TYR A 285 -17.68 -6.51 24.92
CA TYR A 285 -16.80 -7.58 24.43
C TYR A 285 -17.00 -7.77 22.94
N GLY A 286 -15.89 -7.85 22.21
CA GLY A 286 -15.85 -8.01 20.76
C GLY A 286 -14.85 -9.03 20.30
N ILE A 287 -14.82 -9.23 18.98
CA ILE A 287 -13.82 -10.05 18.30
C ILE A 287 -13.01 -9.17 17.36
N MET A 288 -11.68 -9.22 17.46
CA MET A 288 -10.81 -8.63 16.47
C MET A 288 -10.86 -9.50 15.21
N LEU A 289 -11.25 -8.92 14.09
CA LEU A 289 -11.37 -9.60 12.80
C LEU A 289 -10.21 -9.19 11.89
N ARG A 290 -9.59 -10.17 11.23
CA ARG A 290 -8.69 -9.92 10.09
C ARG A 290 -9.42 -10.13 8.78
N ILE A 291 -9.27 -9.21 7.85
CA ILE A 291 -9.79 -9.33 6.48
C ILE A 291 -8.92 -10.34 5.73
N VAL A 292 -9.54 -11.44 5.31
CA VAL A 292 -8.90 -12.51 4.52
C VAL A 292 -9.10 -12.24 3.02
N HIS A 293 -10.33 -11.94 2.64
CA HIS A 293 -10.69 -11.63 1.26
C HIS A 293 -11.62 -10.41 1.21
N SER A 294 -11.47 -9.58 0.18
CA SER A 294 -12.32 -8.42 -0.05
C SER A 294 -12.59 -8.27 -1.55
N GLN A 295 -13.87 -8.11 -1.89
CA GLN A 295 -14.34 -7.85 -3.23
C GLN A 295 -15.19 -6.58 -3.23
N MET A 296 -14.76 -5.55 -3.97
CA MET A 296 -15.56 -4.35 -4.19
C MET A 296 -16.44 -4.53 -5.43
N LEU A 297 -17.72 -4.21 -5.30
CA LEU A 297 -18.71 -4.26 -6.38
C LEU A 297 -18.84 -2.88 -7.06
N ALA A 298 -19.42 -2.85 -8.25
CA ALA A 298 -19.56 -1.63 -9.07
C ALA A 298 -20.46 -0.55 -8.43
N ASP A 299 -21.39 -0.95 -7.57
CA ASP A 299 -22.23 -0.03 -6.76
C ASP A 299 -21.48 0.54 -5.54
N GLY A 300 -20.23 0.10 -5.32
CA GLY A 300 -19.40 0.47 -4.19
C GLY A 300 -19.68 -0.32 -2.91
N THR A 301 -20.59 -1.30 -2.94
CA THR A 301 -20.75 -2.29 -1.88
C THR A 301 -19.52 -3.19 -1.82
N SER A 302 -19.07 -3.57 -0.63
CA SER A 302 -17.99 -4.56 -0.46
C SER A 302 -18.52 -5.86 0.13
N LEU A 303 -18.14 -6.99 -0.48
CA LEU A 303 -18.25 -8.31 0.12
C LEU A 303 -16.91 -8.66 0.75
N ILE A 304 -16.90 -8.96 2.04
CA ILE A 304 -15.67 -9.32 2.76
C ILE A 304 -15.81 -10.64 3.49
N GLU A 305 -14.72 -11.39 3.45
CA GLU A 305 -14.48 -12.55 4.30
C GLU A 305 -13.46 -12.17 5.35
N THR A 306 -13.79 -12.45 6.60
CA THR A 306 -12.95 -12.15 7.75
C THR A 306 -12.77 -13.38 8.63
N ARG A 307 -11.69 -13.40 9.42
CA ARG A 307 -11.42 -14.44 10.41
C ARG A 307 -11.20 -13.82 11.77
N GLY A 308 -11.87 -14.34 12.80
CA GLY A 308 -11.64 -13.92 14.18
C GLY A 308 -10.25 -14.27 14.68
N ILE A 309 -9.53 -13.28 15.24
CA ILE A 309 -8.17 -13.44 15.76
C ILE A 309 -8.21 -13.65 17.28
N TYR A 310 -8.71 -12.67 18.01
CA TYR A 310 -8.75 -12.67 19.47
C TYR A 310 -9.90 -11.83 20.01
N ARG A 311 -10.34 -12.14 21.23
CA ARG A 311 -11.39 -11.39 21.92
C ARG A 311 -10.81 -10.14 22.55
N PHE A 312 -11.59 -9.08 22.62
CA PHE A 312 -11.18 -7.85 23.29
C PHE A 312 -12.33 -7.25 24.07
N ARG A 313 -11.99 -6.34 24.99
CA ARG A 313 -12.93 -5.50 25.71
C ARG A 313 -12.68 -4.04 25.37
N VAL A 314 -13.73 -3.31 25.00
CA VAL A 314 -13.67 -1.86 24.80
C VAL A 314 -13.52 -1.18 26.16
N LYS A 315 -12.51 -0.31 26.30
CA LYS A 315 -12.26 0.51 27.50
C LYS A 315 -12.77 1.94 27.36
N ALA A 316 -12.59 2.49 26.17
CA ALA A 316 -13.02 3.83 25.80
C ALA A 316 -13.44 3.80 24.33
N HIS A 317 -14.36 4.69 23.96
CA HIS A 317 -14.84 4.80 22.59
C HIS A 317 -15.12 6.26 22.23
N ASP A 318 -15.08 6.54 20.93
CA ASP A 318 -15.48 7.80 20.33
C ASP A 318 -16.00 7.53 18.91
N VAL A 319 -16.31 8.58 18.15
CA VAL A 319 -16.77 8.51 16.76
C VAL A 319 -15.79 9.23 15.85
N LEU A 320 -15.33 8.54 14.81
CA LEU A 320 -14.48 9.09 13.75
C LEU A 320 -15.19 8.90 12.41
N ASP A 321 -15.42 9.99 11.67
CA ASP A 321 -16.06 9.97 10.34
C ASP A 321 -17.37 9.16 10.28
N GLY A 322 -18.13 9.17 11.37
CA GLY A 322 -19.45 8.54 11.50
C GLY A 322 -19.44 7.06 11.91
N TYR A 323 -18.28 6.42 12.08
CA TYR A 323 -18.16 5.08 12.67
C TYR A 323 -17.49 5.12 14.05
N ALA A 324 -17.75 4.10 14.87
CA ALA A 324 -17.20 4.02 16.21
C ALA A 324 -15.70 3.65 16.17
N VAL A 325 -14.90 4.29 16.99
CA VAL A 325 -13.50 3.94 17.26
C VAL A 325 -13.32 3.71 18.75
N GLY A 326 -12.34 2.90 19.15
CA GLY A 326 -12.15 2.62 20.56
C GLY A 326 -10.76 2.15 20.94
N SER A 327 -10.52 2.19 22.25
CA SER A 327 -9.40 1.51 22.89
C SER A 327 -9.84 0.08 23.23
N ALA A 328 -9.15 -0.88 22.63
CA ALA A 328 -9.44 -2.30 22.79
C ALA A 328 -8.36 -2.97 23.67
N GLU A 329 -8.76 -3.49 24.82
CA GLU A 329 -7.93 -4.35 25.64
C GLU A 329 -8.10 -5.80 25.19
N ARG A 330 -7.02 -6.47 24.79
CA ARG A 330 -7.05 -7.89 24.43
C ARG A 330 -7.42 -8.73 25.65
N LEU A 331 -8.36 -9.65 25.47
CA LEU A 331 -8.79 -10.59 26.50
C LEU A 331 -8.13 -11.94 26.25
N GLU A 332 -7.25 -12.34 27.19
CA GLU A 332 -6.53 -13.60 27.16
C GLU A 332 -7.10 -14.58 28.19
N ASP A 333 -6.86 -15.87 27.97
CA ASP A 333 -7.20 -16.89 28.96
C ASP A 333 -6.16 -16.87 30.10
N VAL A 334 -6.58 -17.33 31.28
CA VAL A 334 -5.66 -17.50 32.42
C VAL A 334 -4.59 -18.54 32.10
N SER A 335 -3.50 -18.56 32.88
CA SER A 335 -2.43 -19.53 32.69
C SER A 335 -2.92 -20.96 32.94
N LEU A 336 -2.30 -21.94 32.27
CA LEU A 336 -2.60 -23.37 32.44
C LEU A 336 -2.54 -23.80 33.91
N THR A 337 -1.58 -23.27 34.68
CA THR A 337 -1.46 -23.55 36.12
C THR A 337 -2.68 -23.11 36.92
N GLU A 338 -3.28 -21.97 36.55
CA GLU A 338 -4.49 -21.48 37.21
C GLU A 338 -5.71 -22.28 36.76
N GLU A 339 -5.78 -22.66 35.47
CA GLU A 339 -6.81 -23.54 34.93
C GLU A 339 -6.84 -24.89 35.66
N GLU A 340 -5.68 -25.54 35.82
CA GLU A 340 -5.52 -26.81 36.55
C GLU A 340 -5.91 -26.68 38.03
N ARG A 341 -5.51 -25.57 38.67
CA ARG A 341 -5.87 -25.28 40.07
C ARG A 341 -7.38 -25.16 40.25
N LEU A 342 -8.04 -24.40 39.37
CA LEU A 342 -9.50 -24.21 39.41
C LEU A 342 -10.23 -25.53 39.15
N GLU A 343 -9.77 -26.34 38.20
CA GLU A 343 -10.32 -27.66 37.93
C GLU A 343 -10.19 -28.61 39.13
N ALA A 344 -9.02 -28.67 39.76
CA ALA A 344 -8.80 -29.52 40.94
C ALA A 344 -9.72 -29.13 42.12
N ILE A 345 -9.95 -27.84 42.33
CA ILE A 345 -10.87 -27.33 43.37
C ILE A 345 -12.31 -27.79 43.08
N GLU A 346 -12.78 -27.62 41.85
CA GLU A 346 -14.19 -27.88 41.52
C GLU A 346 -14.53 -29.37 41.41
N THR A 347 -13.59 -30.18 40.88
CA THR A 347 -13.73 -31.63 40.77
C THR A 347 -13.70 -32.32 42.14
N SER A 348 -13.01 -31.73 43.13
CA SER A 348 -12.90 -32.25 44.50
C SER A 348 -14.04 -31.84 45.44
N LEU A 349 -15.02 -31.06 44.98
CA LEU A 349 -16.20 -30.70 45.76
C LEU A 349 -16.96 -31.95 46.27
N PRO A 350 -17.82 -31.86 47.31
CA PRO A 350 -18.65 -32.97 47.79
C PRO A 350 -19.85 -33.24 46.87
N PRO A 351 -20.28 -34.51 46.67
CA PRO A 351 -21.34 -34.87 45.73
C PRO A 351 -22.60 -34.04 45.91
N VAL A 352 -23.20 -33.63 44.80
CA VAL A 352 -24.45 -32.86 44.74
C VAL A 352 -25.63 -33.77 44.46
N ALA A 353 -26.83 -33.30 44.79
CA ALA A 353 -28.08 -34.01 44.53
C ALA A 353 -28.26 -34.33 43.03
N GLU A 354 -28.98 -35.41 42.71
CA GLU A 354 -29.11 -35.90 41.33
C GLU A 354 -29.84 -34.91 40.40
N ASP A 355 -30.69 -34.07 40.94
CA ASP A 355 -31.44 -33.03 40.22
C ASP A 355 -30.61 -31.77 39.94
N ASP A 356 -29.47 -31.58 40.63
CA ASP A 356 -28.58 -30.44 40.40
C ASP A 356 -27.69 -30.65 39.15
N VAL A 357 -28.22 -30.28 37.99
CA VAL A 357 -27.50 -30.32 36.70
C VAL A 357 -26.27 -29.40 36.73
N ALA A 358 -26.37 -28.21 37.32
CA ALA A 358 -25.30 -27.22 37.32
C ALA A 358 -24.12 -27.63 38.21
N GLY A 359 -24.42 -28.17 39.39
CA GLY A 359 -23.40 -28.75 40.28
C GLY A 359 -22.72 -29.96 39.65
N ARG A 360 -23.45 -30.83 38.96
CA ARG A 360 -22.85 -31.95 38.22
C ARG A 360 -21.89 -31.47 37.14
N ILE A 361 -22.32 -30.53 36.29
CA ILE A 361 -21.45 -29.93 35.26
C ILE A 361 -20.20 -29.30 35.89
N THR A 362 -20.35 -28.61 37.02
CA THR A 362 -19.23 -27.94 37.71
C THR A 362 -18.14 -28.91 38.14
N ARG A 363 -18.49 -30.15 38.47
CA ARG A 363 -17.55 -31.19 38.94
C ARG A 363 -16.91 -32.02 37.84
N MET A 364 -17.41 -31.95 36.61
CA MET A 364 -16.84 -32.71 35.48
C MET A 364 -15.48 -32.13 35.15
N SER A 365 -14.46 -32.95 34.91
CA SER A 365 -13.16 -32.53 34.39
C SER A 365 -13.31 -31.82 33.03
N THR A 366 -12.28 -31.06 32.64
CA THR A 366 -12.29 -30.32 31.37
C THR A 366 -12.41 -31.29 30.18
N GLN A 367 -11.76 -32.45 30.28
CA GLN A 367 -11.86 -33.53 29.30
C GLN A 367 -13.26 -34.13 29.22
N GLU A 368 -13.92 -34.36 30.35
CA GLU A 368 -15.30 -34.86 30.39
C GLU A 368 -16.29 -33.85 29.80
N LEU A 369 -16.10 -32.56 30.07
CA LEU A 369 -16.94 -31.50 29.49
C LEU A 369 -16.81 -31.45 27.96
N LEU A 370 -15.57 -31.56 27.44
CA LEU A 370 -15.34 -31.65 26.00
C LEU A 370 -15.99 -32.91 25.41
N ALA A 371 -15.86 -34.05 26.09
CA ALA A 371 -16.46 -35.32 25.66
C ALA A 371 -18.00 -35.21 25.56
N VAL A 372 -18.67 -34.54 26.52
CA VAL A 372 -20.12 -34.27 26.42
C VAL A 372 -20.46 -33.51 25.14
N GLY A 373 -19.66 -32.50 24.81
CA GLY A 373 -19.79 -31.73 23.57
C GLY A 373 -19.65 -32.60 22.32
N GLN A 374 -18.54 -33.34 22.22
CA GLN A 374 -18.25 -34.21 21.08
C GLN A 374 -19.30 -35.32 20.93
N ASP A 375 -19.75 -35.94 22.01
CA ASP A 375 -20.79 -36.97 22.02
C ASP A 375 -22.14 -36.43 21.57
N PHE A 376 -22.47 -35.21 21.98
CA PHE A 376 -23.67 -34.52 21.50
C PHE A 376 -23.61 -34.28 19.99
N ILE A 377 -22.48 -33.78 19.47
CA ILE A 377 -22.28 -33.57 18.04
C ILE A 377 -22.41 -34.88 17.26
N ARG A 378 -21.73 -35.95 17.69
CA ARG A 378 -21.82 -37.28 17.06
C ARG A 378 -23.26 -37.78 16.98
N ARG A 379 -24.02 -37.65 18.09
CA ARG A 379 -25.45 -38.03 18.13
C ARG A 379 -26.30 -37.17 17.20
N MET A 380 -26.03 -35.88 17.10
CA MET A 380 -26.78 -34.95 16.26
C MET A 380 -26.46 -35.12 14.77
N GLN A 381 -25.22 -35.45 14.41
CA GLN A 381 -24.82 -35.84 13.05
C GLN A 381 -25.50 -37.14 12.63
N ALA A 382 -25.52 -38.16 13.50
CA ALA A 382 -26.23 -39.41 13.25
C ALA A 382 -27.74 -39.20 13.01
N ARG A 383 -28.32 -38.17 13.64
CA ARG A 383 -29.72 -37.75 13.44
C ARG A 383 -29.91 -36.77 12.28
N SER A 384 -28.87 -36.49 11.48
CA SER A 384 -28.90 -35.57 10.34
C SER A 384 -29.46 -34.18 10.69
N ALA A 385 -29.05 -33.61 11.83
CA ALA A 385 -29.49 -32.29 12.24
C ALA A 385 -29.14 -31.23 11.19
N ASN A 386 -30.13 -30.42 10.78
CA ASN A 386 -29.97 -29.45 9.67
C ASN A 386 -28.82 -28.44 9.85
N TRP A 387 -28.50 -28.10 11.11
CA TRP A 387 -27.42 -27.17 11.48
C TRP A 387 -26.03 -27.84 11.53
N LEU A 388 -25.93 -29.16 11.30
CA LEU A 388 -24.68 -29.92 11.15
C LEU A 388 -24.53 -30.57 9.77
N GLN A 389 -25.30 -30.09 8.78
CA GLN A 389 -25.14 -30.56 7.40
C GLN A 389 -23.79 -30.15 6.82
N GLN A 390 -23.34 -30.88 5.79
CA GLN A 390 -22.04 -30.67 5.14
C GLN A 390 -21.78 -29.20 4.78
N ARG A 391 -22.76 -28.49 4.21
CA ARG A 391 -22.67 -27.05 3.89
C ARG A 391 -22.26 -26.14 5.06
N VAL A 392 -22.66 -26.49 6.29
CA VAL A 392 -22.29 -25.72 7.49
C VAL A 392 -20.86 -26.05 7.89
N LEU A 393 -20.48 -27.32 7.80
CA LEU A 393 -19.12 -27.80 8.07
C LEU A 393 -18.11 -27.30 7.02
N ASP A 394 -18.54 -27.10 5.76
CA ASP A 394 -17.71 -26.52 4.71
C ASP A 394 -17.36 -25.05 5.02
N ILE A 395 -18.22 -24.36 5.76
CA ILE A 395 -17.99 -22.98 6.20
C ILE A 395 -17.15 -22.94 7.49
N HIS A 396 -17.58 -23.63 8.53
CA HIS A 396 -16.99 -23.51 9.88
C HIS A 396 -15.86 -24.51 10.16
N GLY A 397 -15.66 -25.48 9.28
CA GLY A 397 -14.81 -26.64 9.50
C GLY A 397 -15.49 -27.73 10.34
N LEU A 398 -14.76 -28.84 10.49
CA LEU A 398 -15.14 -29.94 11.37
C LEU A 398 -15.05 -29.52 12.85
N PRO A 399 -15.77 -30.22 13.75
CA PRO A 399 -15.66 -29.99 15.19
C PRO A 399 -14.20 -30.13 15.63
N PRO A 400 -13.60 -29.13 16.28
CA PRO A 400 -12.21 -29.20 16.71
C PRO A 400 -12.07 -30.10 17.94
N ASP A 401 -10.92 -30.76 18.06
CA ASP A 401 -10.54 -31.57 19.23
C ASP A 401 -9.97 -30.71 20.38
N ASP A 402 -9.68 -29.44 20.10
CA ASP A 402 -9.16 -28.50 21.10
C ASP A 402 -10.29 -27.96 21.99
N ALA A 403 -10.18 -28.21 23.30
CA ALA A 403 -11.08 -27.72 24.34
C ALA A 403 -11.26 -26.20 24.33
N ALA A 404 -10.22 -25.43 23.99
CA ALA A 404 -10.28 -23.97 23.96
C ALA A 404 -11.14 -23.44 22.80
N MET A 405 -11.12 -24.16 21.67
CA MET A 405 -11.74 -23.74 20.41
C MET A 405 -13.12 -24.35 20.20
N PHE A 406 -13.37 -25.55 20.72
CA PHE A 406 -14.65 -26.24 20.59
C PHE A 406 -15.86 -25.39 20.98
N PRO A 407 -15.87 -24.65 22.12
CA PRO A 407 -17.02 -23.84 22.50
C PRO A 407 -17.39 -22.76 21.48
N TYR A 408 -16.39 -22.14 20.86
CA TYR A 408 -16.59 -21.09 19.85
C TYR A 408 -17.09 -21.63 18.52
N TRP A 409 -16.52 -22.76 18.08
CA TRP A 409 -17.04 -23.48 16.92
C TRP A 409 -18.49 -23.93 17.18
N PHE A 410 -18.76 -24.51 18.34
CA PHE A 410 -20.10 -24.99 18.70
C PHE A 410 -21.12 -23.87 18.73
N ALA A 411 -20.79 -22.71 19.32
CA ALA A 411 -21.65 -21.53 19.32
C ALA A 411 -21.93 -20.97 17.91
N SER A 412 -21.00 -21.16 16.96
CA SER A 412 -21.15 -20.70 15.58
C SER A 412 -22.13 -21.54 14.77
N VAL A 413 -22.20 -22.85 15.05
CA VAL A 413 -23.09 -23.78 14.33
C VAL A 413 -24.42 -24.00 15.03
N LEU A 414 -24.50 -23.81 16.35
CA LEU A 414 -25.69 -24.11 17.15
C LEU A 414 -26.75 -22.99 17.01
N PRO A 415 -28.01 -23.31 16.67
CA PRO A 415 -29.07 -22.32 16.47
C PRO A 415 -29.71 -21.90 17.80
N ILE A 416 -28.96 -21.17 18.63
CA ILE A 416 -29.43 -20.49 19.84
C ILE A 416 -29.31 -18.96 19.69
N SER A 417 -29.91 -18.20 20.62
CA SER A 417 -29.88 -16.74 20.56
C SER A 417 -28.46 -16.19 20.80
N ASP A 418 -28.15 -15.05 20.19
CA ASP A 418 -26.82 -14.45 20.28
C ASP A 418 -26.52 -13.92 21.69
N GLU A 419 -27.54 -13.57 22.49
CA GLU A 419 -27.37 -13.20 23.90
C GLU A 419 -26.86 -14.36 24.74
N GLU A 420 -27.32 -15.59 24.47
CA GLU A 420 -26.76 -16.78 25.12
C GLU A 420 -25.32 -17.01 24.68
N LYS A 421 -25.04 -16.92 23.38
CA LYS A 421 -23.68 -17.11 22.86
C LYS A 421 -22.70 -16.05 23.36
N TYR A 422 -23.16 -14.81 23.55
CA TYR A 422 -22.35 -13.68 24.05
C TYR A 422 -21.73 -13.97 25.43
N LYS A 423 -22.35 -14.83 26.25
CA LYS A 423 -21.80 -15.27 27.54
C LYS A 423 -20.41 -15.90 27.43
N LEU A 424 -20.05 -16.43 26.26
CA LEU A 424 -18.70 -16.96 26.02
C LEU A 424 -17.64 -15.86 25.91
N MET A 425 -18.01 -14.64 25.50
CA MET A 425 -17.06 -13.58 25.14
C MET A 425 -16.31 -13.04 26.35
N GLY A 426 -16.94 -12.96 27.51
CA GLY A 426 -16.33 -12.47 28.75
C GLY A 426 -15.61 -13.52 29.60
N THR A 427 -15.53 -14.78 29.16
CA THR A 427 -14.89 -15.86 29.93
C THR A 427 -13.36 -15.77 29.88
N THR A 428 -12.68 -16.15 30.95
CA THR A 428 -11.20 -16.16 31.00
C THR A 428 -10.61 -17.57 31.15
N THR A 429 -11.46 -18.59 31.25
CA THR A 429 -11.04 -19.99 31.38
C THR A 429 -11.70 -20.83 30.28
N VAL A 430 -10.95 -21.81 29.77
CA VAL A 430 -11.44 -22.79 28.77
C VAL A 430 -12.57 -23.61 29.37
N ARG A 431 -12.39 -24.02 30.62
CA ARG A 431 -13.32 -24.81 31.40
C ARG A 431 -14.66 -24.11 31.59
N GLN A 432 -14.68 -22.81 31.90
CA GLN A 432 -15.94 -22.07 32.04
C GLN A 432 -16.71 -22.03 30.73
N ARG A 433 -16.02 -21.88 29.59
CA ARG A 433 -16.67 -21.94 28.27
C ARG A 433 -17.30 -23.30 28.02
N LEU A 434 -16.58 -24.38 28.34
CA LEU A 434 -17.09 -25.73 28.18
C LEU A 434 -18.31 -25.98 29.08
N LYS A 435 -18.32 -25.51 30.34
CA LYS A 435 -19.49 -25.60 31.21
C LYS A 435 -20.72 -24.88 30.64
N ILE A 436 -20.53 -23.69 30.07
CA ILE A 436 -21.60 -22.95 29.40
C ILE A 436 -22.18 -23.81 28.27
N THR A 437 -21.33 -24.36 27.39
CA THR A 437 -21.80 -25.20 26.29
C THR A 437 -22.44 -26.51 26.75
N ALA A 438 -21.94 -27.13 27.82
CA ALA A 438 -22.54 -28.31 28.43
C ALA A 438 -23.94 -28.00 28.99
N SER A 439 -24.12 -26.81 29.58
CA SER A 439 -25.44 -26.37 30.07
C SER A 439 -26.46 -26.21 28.93
N TRP A 440 -26.02 -25.71 27.77
CA TRP A 440 -26.87 -25.65 26.57
C TRP A 440 -27.26 -27.04 26.11
N ILE A 441 -26.31 -27.98 26.06
CA ILE A 441 -26.57 -29.37 25.68
C ILE A 441 -27.61 -30.00 26.60
N ARG A 442 -27.45 -29.87 27.92
CA ARG A 442 -28.40 -30.43 28.89
C ARG A 442 -29.80 -29.82 28.75
N ARG A 443 -29.89 -28.52 28.51
CA ARG A 443 -31.16 -27.83 28.25
C ARG A 443 -31.83 -28.30 26.96
N ILE A 444 -31.06 -28.57 25.91
CA ILE A 444 -31.59 -29.09 24.64
C ILE A 444 -32.06 -30.53 24.79
N GLU A 445 -31.32 -31.35 25.54
CA GLU A 445 -31.70 -32.74 25.85
C GLU A 445 -33.00 -32.79 26.66
N SER A 446 -33.17 -31.92 27.66
CA SER A 446 -34.37 -31.90 28.49
C SER A 446 -35.62 -31.37 27.79
N GLN A 447 -35.48 -30.60 26.71
CA GLN A 447 -36.60 -30.09 25.91
C GLN A 447 -37.08 -31.07 24.81
N ARG A 448 -36.34 -32.14 24.56
CA ARG A 448 -36.60 -33.10 23.46
C ARG A 448 -37.16 -34.45 23.91
N TRP A 449 -37.54 -34.55 25.19
CA TRP A 449 -38.36 -35.60 25.79
C TRP A 449 -39.53 -34.92 26.52
#